data_AF-A0A3M8AC32-F1
#
_entry.id   AF-A0A3M8AC32-F1
#
_cell.length_a   1.000
_cell.length_b   1.000
_cell.length_c   1.000
_cell.angle_alpha   90.00
_cell.angle_beta   90.00
_cell.angle_gamma   90.00
#
_symmetry.space_group_name_H-M   'P 1'
#
loop_
_entity.id
_entity.type
_entity.pdbx_description
1 polymer ?
#
loop_
_entity_poly.entity_id
_entity_poly.type
_entity_poly.pdbx_seq_one_letter_code
_entity_poly.pdbx_strand_id
1 'polypeptide(L)'
;MKKLQRVGLLTFLLSAAPFSFAQSAPQVQVAVNGEYVTFPDALPYVDPSTQRTMVPARFVAEKLGLGMQWNPQTSQVTLRKEPDTIQLTIGQDYALVNGKKVHFDAPAVLRSNRTMVPLRFISELFDARIEWLAERNLVAITTSGHASAVPPASVPPAPDSTWQHRRSTWLWDASLLYTQQEQIIQFASEHQLSAIYLQIDRDIPPTVYQQFIRKAQEKQIAVEALEGRPQWAFPASHGELKAFINWVRAYNASVAAQERFAGLHFDIEPYILPEWKSNRDKIVQSWMDTVRLIEKDMRSSGLTLTLDIPFWLHQVKVPGTDYSLSAWMLEKADAVVIMDYRNVALGNDGIIANAHPILREAATLKKQVIVAVETAPSAEGPHTSFHALPLQTMKTELQLAKEHLEHYASFAGFAIHDYNHWVRLKQGGS
;
A
#
# COMPACT_ATOMS: atom_id res chain seq x y z
N MET A 1 68.54 -43.95 -5.85
CA MET A 1 67.10 -44.23 -6.07
C MET A 1 66.28 -43.46 -5.02
N LYS A 2 65.80 -42.25 -5.35
CA LYS A 2 64.94 -41.43 -4.46
C LYS A 2 63.50 -41.50 -5.00
N LYS A 3 62.55 -41.90 -4.17
CA LYS A 3 61.16 -42.23 -4.52
C LYS A 3 60.34 -40.98 -4.88
N LEU A 4 59.54 -41.14 -5.93
CA LEU A 4 58.61 -40.16 -6.52
C LEU A 4 57.33 -40.00 -5.69
N GLN A 5 56.78 -38.79 -5.70
CA GLN A 5 55.56 -38.33 -5.04
C GLN A 5 54.28 -38.98 -5.59
N ARG A 6 53.23 -39.07 -4.74
CA ARG A 6 51.82 -39.09 -5.17
C ARG A 6 50.99 -38.25 -4.19
N VAL A 7 50.54 -37.08 -4.64
CA VAL A 7 49.49 -36.28 -4.00
C VAL A 7 48.18 -36.66 -4.68
N GLY A 8 47.21 -37.17 -3.92
CA GLY A 8 45.88 -37.50 -4.41
C GLY A 8 44.98 -36.26 -4.44
N LEU A 9 44.43 -35.95 -5.61
CA LEU A 9 43.44 -34.88 -5.81
C LEU A 9 42.04 -35.43 -5.51
N LEU A 10 41.42 -34.97 -4.42
CA LEU A 10 40.05 -35.32 -4.05
C LEU A 10 39.08 -34.38 -4.77
N THR A 11 38.35 -34.88 -5.78
CA THR A 11 37.32 -34.13 -6.51
C THR A 11 35.97 -34.29 -5.79
N PHE A 12 35.43 -33.19 -5.25
CA PHE A 12 34.10 -33.15 -4.65
C PHE A 12 33.07 -32.86 -5.75
N LEU A 13 32.30 -33.86 -6.16
CA LEU A 13 31.13 -33.70 -7.04
C LEU A 13 29.95 -33.20 -6.21
N LEU A 14 29.63 -31.91 -6.31
CA LEU A 14 28.44 -31.32 -5.69
C LEU A 14 27.23 -31.61 -6.60
N SER A 15 26.37 -32.54 -6.24
CA SER A 15 25.08 -32.75 -6.92
C SER A 15 24.10 -31.64 -6.51
N ALA A 16 23.84 -30.69 -7.41
CA ALA A 16 22.77 -29.72 -7.24
C ALA A 16 21.41 -30.41 -7.44
N ALA A 17 20.67 -30.62 -6.34
CA ALA A 17 19.27 -30.98 -6.43
C ALA A 17 18.45 -29.74 -6.82
N PRO A 18 17.47 -29.85 -7.74
CA PRO A 18 16.61 -28.72 -8.09
C PRO A 18 15.75 -28.33 -6.89
N PHE A 19 15.96 -27.11 -6.39
CA PHE A 19 15.05 -26.48 -5.43
C PHE A 19 13.73 -26.17 -6.13
N SER A 20 12.66 -26.85 -5.75
CA SER A 20 11.30 -26.44 -6.09
C SER A 20 10.89 -25.33 -5.12
N PHE A 21 10.67 -24.11 -5.64
CA PHE A 21 10.07 -23.03 -4.87
C PHE A 21 8.61 -23.37 -4.59
N ALA A 22 8.24 -23.48 -3.32
CA ALA A 22 6.85 -23.59 -2.93
C ALA A 22 6.16 -22.22 -3.17
N GLN A 23 5.32 -22.16 -4.20
CA GLN A 23 4.43 -21.02 -4.44
C GLN A 23 3.42 -20.92 -3.29
N SER A 24 3.30 -19.74 -2.67
CA SER A 24 2.26 -19.50 -1.67
C SER A 24 0.89 -19.60 -2.35
N ALA A 25 0.00 -20.42 -1.77
CA ALA A 25 -1.36 -20.57 -2.29
C ALA A 25 -2.11 -19.22 -2.19
N PRO A 26 -2.93 -18.86 -3.19
CA PRO A 26 -3.68 -17.61 -3.18
C PRO A 26 -4.61 -17.52 -1.95
N GLN A 27 -4.68 -16.33 -1.37
CA GLN A 27 -5.45 -16.08 -0.15
C GLN A 27 -6.96 -16.09 -0.43
N VAL A 28 -7.71 -16.86 0.36
CA VAL A 28 -9.16 -16.98 0.23
C VAL A 28 -9.86 -15.76 0.84
N GLN A 29 -10.69 -15.09 0.03
CA GLN A 29 -11.58 -13.99 0.43
C GLN A 29 -12.97 -14.54 0.79
N VAL A 30 -13.70 -13.84 1.67
CA VAL A 30 -15.08 -14.21 2.03
C VAL A 30 -15.98 -12.97 1.97
N ALA A 31 -17.16 -13.11 1.36
CA ALA A 31 -18.23 -12.12 1.39
C ALA A 31 -19.52 -12.75 1.93
N VAL A 32 -20.30 -11.99 2.68
CA VAL A 32 -21.60 -12.37 3.24
C VAL A 32 -22.63 -11.35 2.78
N ASN A 33 -23.69 -11.82 2.12
CA ASN A 33 -24.79 -10.99 1.62
C ASN A 33 -24.32 -9.76 0.78
N GLY A 34 -23.27 -9.93 -0.02
CA GLY A 34 -22.72 -8.88 -0.87
C GLY A 34 -21.68 -7.98 -0.21
N GLU A 35 -21.39 -8.17 1.08
CA GLU A 35 -20.35 -7.43 1.81
C GLU A 35 -19.13 -8.29 2.12
N TYR A 36 -17.93 -7.76 1.90
CA TYR A 36 -16.70 -8.44 2.29
C TYR A 36 -16.58 -8.59 3.81
N VAL A 37 -16.05 -9.74 4.23
CA VAL A 37 -15.70 -10.03 5.63
C VAL A 37 -14.23 -9.66 5.85
N THR A 38 -13.97 -8.79 6.82
CA THR A 38 -12.60 -8.42 7.21
C THR A 38 -12.07 -9.38 8.27
N PHE A 39 -10.84 -9.84 8.08
CA PHE A 39 -10.15 -10.81 8.93
C PHE A 39 -8.89 -10.18 9.54
N PRO A 40 -9.00 -9.44 10.66
CA PRO A 40 -7.90 -8.63 11.19
C PRO A 40 -6.74 -9.43 11.78
N ASP A 41 -6.97 -10.68 12.21
CA ASP A 41 -6.01 -11.42 13.04
C ASP A 41 -5.94 -12.93 12.79
N ALA A 42 -6.83 -13.47 11.95
CA ALA A 42 -6.70 -14.83 11.42
C ALA A 42 -7.37 -14.89 10.05
N LEU A 43 -6.64 -15.36 9.04
CA LEU A 43 -7.11 -15.41 7.67
C LEU A 43 -7.78 -16.76 7.36
N PRO A 44 -8.76 -16.79 6.43
CA PRO A 44 -9.22 -18.01 5.82
C PRO A 44 -8.06 -18.77 5.15
N TYR A 45 -8.13 -20.10 5.16
CA TYR A 45 -7.14 -20.93 4.49
C TYR A 45 -7.76 -22.22 3.97
N VAL A 46 -7.13 -22.85 2.99
CA VAL A 46 -7.46 -24.21 2.60
C VAL A 46 -6.64 -25.17 3.45
N ASP A 47 -7.30 -26.01 4.25
CA ASP A 47 -6.64 -27.02 5.06
C ASP A 47 -6.07 -28.11 4.13
N PRO A 48 -4.74 -28.34 4.15
CA PRO A 48 -4.12 -29.31 3.24
C PRO A 48 -4.54 -30.76 3.54
N SER A 49 -4.93 -31.08 4.78
CA SER A 49 -5.30 -32.44 5.20
C SER A 49 -6.72 -32.81 4.80
N THR A 50 -7.66 -31.86 4.87
CA THR A 50 -9.08 -32.08 4.57
C THR A 50 -9.50 -31.48 3.21
N GLN A 51 -8.64 -30.67 2.59
CA GLN A 51 -8.92 -29.88 1.39
C GLN A 51 -10.19 -29.03 1.57
N ARG A 52 -10.37 -28.45 2.77
CA ARG A 52 -11.51 -27.60 3.10
C ARG A 52 -11.08 -26.18 3.38
N THR A 53 -11.88 -25.24 2.88
CA THR A 53 -11.76 -23.84 3.26
C THR A 53 -12.19 -23.67 4.70
N MET A 54 -11.24 -23.29 5.55
CA MET A 54 -11.42 -23.00 6.95
C MET A 54 -11.51 -21.49 7.12
N VAL A 55 -12.55 -21.02 7.80
CA VAL A 55 -12.81 -19.59 8.03
C VAL A 55 -12.90 -19.31 9.53
N PRO A 56 -12.42 -18.15 10.01
CA PRO A 56 -12.62 -17.79 11.41
C PRO A 56 -14.09 -17.47 11.66
N ALA A 57 -14.71 -18.27 12.53
CA ALA A 57 -16.16 -18.31 12.71
C ALA A 57 -16.76 -16.97 13.16
N ARG A 58 -16.04 -16.21 14.00
CA ARG A 58 -16.51 -14.94 14.58
C ARG A 58 -16.90 -13.91 13.52
N PHE A 59 -16.01 -13.64 12.57
CA PHE A 59 -16.21 -12.54 11.62
C PHE A 59 -17.34 -12.82 10.63
N VAL A 60 -17.50 -14.09 10.26
CA VAL A 60 -18.63 -14.52 9.43
C VAL A 60 -19.93 -14.49 10.24
N ALA A 61 -19.89 -14.95 11.51
CA ALA A 61 -21.04 -14.94 12.39
C ALA A 61 -21.58 -13.53 12.68
N GLU A 62 -20.70 -12.55 12.92
CA GLU A 62 -21.06 -11.14 13.12
C GLU A 62 -21.78 -10.57 11.89
N LYS A 63 -21.27 -10.85 10.68
CA LYS A 63 -21.91 -10.43 9.42
C LYS A 63 -23.27 -11.09 9.17
N LEU A 64 -23.50 -12.26 9.75
CA LEU A 64 -24.79 -12.97 9.74
C LEU A 64 -25.74 -12.51 10.87
N GLY A 65 -25.32 -11.54 11.68
CA GLY A 65 -26.11 -11.00 12.81
C GLY A 65 -26.19 -11.94 14.01
N LEU A 66 -25.22 -12.84 14.17
CA LEU A 66 -25.20 -13.83 15.24
C LEU A 66 -24.48 -13.32 16.48
N GLY A 67 -25.03 -13.63 17.65
CA GLY A 67 -24.27 -13.55 18.90
C GLY A 67 -23.31 -14.74 19.02
N MET A 68 -22.04 -14.49 19.33
CA MET A 68 -21.05 -15.54 19.58
C MET A 68 -20.51 -15.47 21.01
N GLN A 69 -20.56 -16.58 21.73
CA GLN A 69 -20.00 -16.73 23.07
C GLN A 69 -18.98 -17.88 23.09
N TRP A 70 -17.87 -17.68 23.79
CA TRP A 70 -16.84 -18.69 23.97
C TRP A 70 -16.84 -19.17 25.42
N ASN A 71 -16.92 -20.48 25.62
CA ASN A 71 -16.70 -21.13 26.90
C ASN A 71 -15.31 -21.80 26.90
N PRO A 72 -14.32 -21.24 27.61
CA PRO A 72 -12.98 -21.79 27.65
C PRO A 72 -12.88 -23.10 28.43
N GLN A 73 -13.78 -23.39 29.38
CA GLN A 73 -13.72 -24.60 30.21
C GLN A 73 -14.06 -25.86 29.41
N THR A 74 -14.95 -25.72 28.43
CA THR A 74 -15.43 -26.82 27.58
C THR A 74 -14.92 -26.72 26.15
N SER A 75 -14.04 -25.75 25.86
CA SER A 75 -13.59 -25.39 24.51
C SER A 75 -14.76 -25.31 23.50
N GLN A 76 -15.83 -24.62 23.90
CA GLN A 76 -17.08 -24.58 23.15
C GLN A 76 -17.45 -23.17 22.71
N VAL A 77 -17.79 -23.01 21.43
CA VAL A 77 -18.45 -21.84 20.88
C VAL A 77 -19.96 -22.05 20.91
N THR A 78 -20.70 -21.08 21.43
CA THR A 78 -22.16 -21.00 21.26
C THR A 78 -22.50 -19.85 20.32
N LEU A 79 -23.22 -20.15 19.24
CA LEU A 79 -23.79 -19.16 18.32
C LEU A 79 -25.30 -19.08 18.56
N ARG A 80 -25.86 -17.86 18.55
CA ARG A 80 -27.30 -17.63 18.77
C ARG A 80 -27.91 -16.76 17.67
N LYS A 81 -29.05 -17.22 17.15
CA LYS A 81 -29.97 -16.46 16.28
C LYS A 81 -31.38 -16.91 16.62
N GLU A 82 -32.10 -16.14 17.43
CA GLU A 82 -33.41 -16.55 17.95
C GLU A 82 -34.32 -17.14 16.85
N PRO A 83 -34.88 -18.36 17.03
CA PRO A 83 -34.86 -19.21 18.23
C PRO A 83 -33.68 -20.21 18.31
N ASP A 84 -32.77 -20.22 17.34
CA ASP A 84 -31.75 -21.25 17.17
C ASP A 84 -30.52 -21.03 18.08
N THR A 85 -30.11 -22.13 18.73
CA THR A 85 -28.86 -22.22 19.48
C THR A 85 -27.97 -23.30 18.89
N ILE A 86 -26.74 -22.92 18.54
CA ILE A 86 -25.75 -23.80 17.94
C ILE A 86 -24.55 -23.91 18.89
N GLN A 87 -24.19 -25.12 19.27
CA GLN A 87 -23.04 -25.41 20.13
C GLN A 87 -21.99 -26.20 19.37
N LEU A 88 -20.81 -25.62 19.24
CA LEU A 88 -19.68 -26.20 18.53
C LEU A 88 -18.52 -26.41 19.52
N THR A 89 -18.06 -27.64 19.66
CA THR A 89 -16.91 -27.97 20.50
C THR A 89 -15.67 -28.17 19.64
N ILE A 90 -14.56 -27.52 19.99
CA ILE A 90 -13.29 -27.65 19.25
C ILE A 90 -12.84 -29.12 19.21
N GLY A 91 -12.35 -29.55 18.05
CA GLY A 91 -11.91 -30.92 17.78
C GLY A 91 -13.04 -31.88 17.42
N GLN A 92 -14.30 -31.44 17.40
CA GLN A 92 -15.43 -32.24 16.91
C GLN A 92 -15.75 -31.87 15.46
N ASP A 93 -16.22 -32.86 14.71
CA ASP A 93 -16.75 -32.76 13.34
C ASP A 93 -18.28 -32.60 13.31
N TYR A 94 -18.88 -32.20 14.44
CA TYR A 94 -20.32 -31.91 14.53
C TYR A 94 -20.58 -30.73 15.45
N ALA A 95 -21.78 -30.16 15.32
CA ALA A 95 -22.35 -29.21 16.27
C ALA A 95 -23.73 -29.69 16.72
N LEU A 96 -24.16 -29.21 17.87
CA LEU A 96 -25.52 -29.38 18.36
C LEU A 96 -26.33 -28.17 17.95
N VAL A 97 -27.30 -28.37 17.06
CA VAL A 97 -28.26 -27.36 16.62
C VAL A 97 -29.58 -27.67 17.31
N ASN A 98 -29.98 -26.82 18.25
CA ASN A 98 -31.16 -27.04 19.10
C ASN A 98 -31.17 -28.44 19.75
N GLY A 99 -29.98 -28.90 20.18
CA GLY A 99 -29.78 -30.22 20.81
C GLY A 99 -29.64 -31.40 19.84
N LYS A 100 -29.81 -31.22 18.52
CA LYS A 100 -29.61 -32.26 17.51
C LYS A 100 -28.23 -32.17 16.87
N LYS A 101 -27.55 -33.32 16.69
CA LYS A 101 -26.24 -33.37 16.01
C LYS A 101 -26.38 -33.08 14.52
N VAL A 102 -25.55 -32.17 14.03
CA VAL A 102 -25.32 -31.89 12.60
C VAL A 102 -23.82 -32.07 12.34
N HIS A 103 -23.48 -32.97 11.41
CA HIS A 103 -22.09 -33.32 11.10
C HIS A 103 -21.54 -32.51 9.94
N PHE A 104 -20.24 -32.26 9.95
CA PHE A 104 -19.47 -31.56 8.93
C PHE A 104 -18.31 -32.45 8.46
N ASP A 105 -17.70 -32.10 7.33
CA ASP A 105 -16.67 -32.90 6.69
C ASP A 105 -15.23 -32.55 7.13
N ALA A 106 -15.09 -31.68 8.12
CA ALA A 106 -13.84 -31.41 8.83
C ALA A 106 -14.14 -30.91 10.26
N PRO A 107 -13.26 -31.21 11.24
CA PRO A 107 -13.45 -30.75 12.60
C PRO A 107 -13.22 -29.23 12.72
N ALA A 108 -13.91 -28.60 13.68
CA ALA A 108 -13.57 -27.24 14.07
C ALA A 108 -12.22 -27.23 14.82
N VAL A 109 -11.34 -26.28 14.49
CA VAL A 109 -10.00 -26.21 15.07
C VAL A 109 -9.71 -24.85 15.69
N LEU A 110 -8.79 -24.82 16.64
CA LEU A 110 -8.25 -23.58 17.16
C LEU A 110 -6.94 -23.27 16.43
N ARG A 111 -6.89 -22.16 15.69
CA ARG A 111 -5.68 -21.71 14.98
C ARG A 111 -5.51 -20.20 15.18
N SER A 112 -4.30 -19.76 15.50
CA SER A 112 -4.01 -18.34 15.77
C SER A 112 -4.94 -17.71 16.81
N ASN A 113 -5.30 -18.47 17.85
CA ASN A 113 -6.26 -18.07 18.88
C ASN A 113 -7.67 -17.71 18.33
N ARG A 114 -8.07 -18.33 17.20
CA ARG A 114 -9.39 -18.19 16.59
C ARG A 114 -9.99 -19.56 16.31
N THR A 115 -11.30 -19.68 16.53
CA THR A 115 -12.07 -20.86 16.14
C THR A 115 -12.26 -20.84 14.63
N MET A 116 -11.65 -21.81 13.96
CA MET A 116 -11.75 -22.02 12.52
C MET A 116 -12.78 -23.11 12.27
N VAL A 117 -13.74 -22.83 11.39
CA VAL A 117 -14.77 -23.79 10.99
C VAL A 117 -14.69 -24.05 9.49
N PRO A 118 -15.03 -25.26 9.03
CA PRO A 118 -15.18 -25.51 7.61
C PRO A 118 -16.28 -24.62 7.07
N LEU A 119 -16.08 -24.01 5.92
CA LEU A 119 -17.05 -23.11 5.32
C LEU A 119 -18.45 -23.74 5.13
N ARG A 120 -18.51 -25.04 4.84
CA ARG A 120 -19.77 -25.82 4.70
C ARG A 120 -20.63 -25.78 5.97
N PHE A 121 -20.02 -25.69 7.15
CA PHE A 121 -20.70 -25.45 8.43
C PHE A 121 -21.66 -24.27 8.34
N ILE A 122 -21.21 -23.18 7.72
CA ILE A 122 -21.96 -21.93 7.62
C ILE A 122 -23.10 -22.07 6.60
N SER A 123 -22.89 -22.83 5.53
CA SER A 123 -23.93 -23.16 4.55
C SER A 123 -25.12 -23.88 5.20
N GLU A 124 -24.82 -24.97 5.91
CA GLU A 124 -25.83 -25.92 6.40
C GLU A 124 -26.61 -25.38 7.59
N LEU A 125 -25.98 -24.55 8.43
CA LEU A 125 -26.62 -24.00 9.61
C LEU A 125 -27.57 -22.83 9.33
N PHE A 126 -27.32 -22.08 8.25
CA PHE A 126 -28.01 -20.81 8.00
C PHE A 126 -28.81 -20.81 6.71
N ASP A 127 -29.05 -21.99 6.12
CA ASP A 127 -29.68 -22.14 4.80
C ASP A 127 -29.03 -21.18 3.78
N ALA A 128 -27.71 -21.06 3.88
CA ALA A 128 -26.94 -20.11 3.09
C ALA A 128 -26.41 -20.79 1.84
N ARG A 129 -26.55 -20.14 0.68
CA ARG A 129 -25.91 -20.56 -0.55
C ARG A 129 -24.46 -20.11 -0.53
N ILE A 130 -23.56 -21.03 -0.86
CA ILE A 130 -22.13 -20.75 -0.96
C ILE A 130 -21.70 -20.90 -2.42
N GLU A 131 -21.04 -19.87 -2.93
CA GLU A 131 -20.44 -19.86 -4.26
C GLU A 131 -18.94 -19.61 -4.16
N TRP A 132 -18.14 -20.43 -4.85
CA TRP A 132 -16.71 -20.21 -5.00
C TRP A 132 -16.43 -19.58 -6.37
N LEU A 133 -15.89 -18.37 -6.35
CA LEU A 133 -15.46 -17.62 -7.53
C LEU A 133 -13.95 -17.74 -7.65
N ALA A 134 -13.49 -18.75 -8.40
CA ALA A 134 -12.08 -19.06 -8.56
C ALA A 134 -11.25 -17.88 -9.08
N GLU A 135 -11.77 -17.13 -10.05
CA GLU A 135 -11.15 -15.93 -10.63
C GLU A 135 -10.89 -14.81 -9.60
N ARG A 136 -11.63 -14.80 -8.49
CA ARG A 136 -11.55 -13.78 -7.43
C ARG A 136 -11.01 -14.34 -6.11
N ASN A 137 -10.65 -15.62 -6.07
CA ASN A 137 -10.41 -16.38 -4.85
C ASN A 137 -11.47 -16.10 -3.76
N LEU A 138 -12.73 -15.95 -4.16
CA LEU A 138 -13.80 -15.43 -3.30
C LEU A 138 -14.82 -16.52 -2.99
N VAL A 139 -15.09 -16.69 -1.71
CA VAL A 139 -16.26 -17.37 -1.18
C VAL A 139 -17.38 -16.35 -0.99
N ALA A 140 -18.47 -16.46 -1.73
CA ALA A 140 -19.68 -15.67 -1.52
C ALA A 140 -20.74 -16.48 -0.74
N ILE A 141 -21.22 -15.94 0.37
CA ILE A 141 -22.23 -16.56 1.25
C ILE A 141 -23.52 -15.73 1.15
N THR A 142 -24.61 -16.33 0.64
CA THR A 142 -25.92 -15.68 0.47
C THR A 142 -26.95 -16.31 1.39
N THR A 143 -27.57 -15.53 2.28
CA THR A 143 -28.69 -16.01 3.12
C THR A 143 -30.05 -15.81 2.43
N SER A 144 -31.01 -16.67 2.76
CA SER A 144 -32.40 -16.57 2.31
C SER A 144 -32.99 -15.18 2.57
N GLY A 145 -33.42 -14.48 1.51
CA GLY A 145 -33.92 -13.10 1.55
C GLY A 145 -33.00 -12.03 0.94
N HIS A 146 -31.76 -12.37 0.56
CA HIS A 146 -30.84 -11.48 -0.14
C HIS A 146 -30.69 -11.88 -1.62
N ALA A 147 -30.69 -10.90 -2.53
CA ALA A 147 -30.26 -11.12 -3.92
C ALA A 147 -28.73 -11.32 -3.97
N SER A 148 -28.22 -12.00 -5.00
CA SER A 148 -26.80 -12.38 -5.27
C SER A 148 -25.76 -11.83 -4.28
N ALA A 149 -25.10 -12.70 -3.48
CA ALA A 149 -24.06 -12.26 -2.54
C ALA A 149 -22.67 -12.04 -3.17
N VAL A 150 -22.57 -12.07 -4.50
CA VAL A 150 -21.38 -11.62 -5.20
C VAL A 150 -21.39 -10.09 -5.13
N PRO A 151 -20.44 -9.45 -4.42
CA PRO A 151 -20.38 -7.99 -4.41
C PRO A 151 -20.28 -7.51 -5.87
N PRO A 152 -21.12 -6.56 -6.32
CA PRO A 152 -21.04 -6.05 -7.68
C PRO A 152 -19.61 -5.57 -7.93
N ALA A 153 -19.05 -5.89 -9.10
CA ALA A 153 -17.83 -5.24 -9.55
C ALA A 153 -18.13 -3.73 -9.54
N SER A 154 -17.46 -2.98 -8.67
CA SER A 154 -17.74 -1.57 -8.46
C SER A 154 -17.55 -0.82 -9.78
N VAL A 155 -18.63 -0.22 -10.31
CA VAL A 155 -18.57 0.79 -11.37
C VAL A 155 -18.78 2.16 -10.73
N PRO A 156 -17.76 3.03 -10.68
CA PRO A 156 -17.91 4.45 -10.39
C PRO A 156 -18.00 5.29 -11.68
N PRO A 157 -18.65 6.48 -11.68
CA PRO A 157 -18.83 7.31 -12.86
C PRO A 157 -17.60 8.17 -13.19
N ALA A 158 -17.35 8.39 -14.49
CA ALA A 158 -16.23 9.15 -15.04
C ALA A 158 -16.46 10.69 -14.99
N PRO A 159 -15.37 11.49 -15.02
CA PRO A 159 -14.80 11.89 -16.31
C PRO A 159 -13.30 11.56 -16.44
N ASP A 160 -12.95 11.04 -17.61
CA ASP A 160 -11.64 10.53 -18.08
C ASP A 160 -11.03 9.34 -17.32
N SER A 161 -11.65 8.19 -17.59
CA SER A 161 -11.23 6.85 -17.19
C SER A 161 -10.24 6.23 -18.18
N THR A 162 -8.92 6.41 -18.00
CA THR A 162 -7.87 5.43 -18.43
C THR A 162 -6.53 5.65 -17.72
N TRP A 163 -6.41 5.57 -16.39
CA TRP A 163 -5.10 5.37 -15.73
C TRP A 163 -5.29 4.57 -14.44
N GLN A 164 -5.38 3.24 -14.55
CA GLN A 164 -5.88 2.45 -13.42
C GLN A 164 -4.95 2.43 -12.20
N HIS A 165 -3.63 2.66 -12.32
CA HIS A 165 -2.78 3.03 -11.18
C HIS A 165 -1.59 3.88 -11.66
N ARG A 166 -1.36 5.02 -11.01
CA ARG A 166 -0.29 5.98 -11.30
C ARG A 166 1.07 5.40 -10.95
N ARG A 167 2.08 5.71 -11.76
CA ARG A 167 3.50 5.53 -11.42
C ARG A 167 4.20 6.86 -11.44
N SER A 168 5.11 7.06 -10.51
CA SER A 168 5.82 8.34 -10.38
C SER A 168 7.23 8.13 -9.85
N THR A 169 8.07 9.15 -9.96
CA THR A 169 9.44 9.12 -9.45
C THR A 169 9.92 10.53 -9.13
N TRP A 170 10.85 10.63 -8.20
CA TRP A 170 11.58 11.86 -7.90
C TRP A 170 12.76 12.01 -8.86
N LEU A 171 12.94 13.22 -9.36
CA LEU A 171 14.10 13.65 -10.14
C LEU A 171 14.76 14.79 -9.37
N TRP A 172 15.69 14.43 -8.49
CA TRP A 172 16.38 15.35 -7.60
C TRP A 172 17.45 16.20 -8.31
N ASP A 173 18.07 15.69 -9.37
CA ASP A 173 19.11 16.42 -10.08
C ASP A 173 18.57 17.05 -11.36
N ALA A 174 18.15 18.32 -11.27
CA ALA A 174 17.65 19.08 -12.41
C ALA A 174 18.74 19.37 -13.47
N SER A 175 20.03 19.27 -13.12
CA SER A 175 21.11 19.48 -14.10
C SER A 175 21.11 18.39 -15.19
N LEU A 176 20.51 17.24 -14.91
CA LEU A 176 20.31 16.17 -15.89
C LEU A 176 19.47 16.61 -17.09
N LEU A 177 18.64 17.65 -16.94
CA LEU A 177 17.83 18.17 -18.05
C LEU A 177 18.67 18.71 -19.21
N TYR A 178 19.89 19.19 -18.96
CA TYR A 178 20.78 19.66 -20.02
C TYR A 178 21.26 18.54 -20.95
N THR A 179 21.42 17.32 -20.42
CA THR A 179 22.16 16.25 -21.12
C THR A 179 21.36 14.98 -21.31
N GLN A 180 20.31 14.76 -20.50
CA GLN A 180 19.59 13.50 -20.38
C GLN A 180 18.08 13.63 -20.52
N GLN A 181 17.56 14.78 -20.95
CA GLN A 181 16.11 15.01 -21.06
C GLN A 181 15.41 13.94 -21.91
N GLU A 182 15.95 13.56 -23.07
CA GLU A 182 15.33 12.52 -23.92
C GLU A 182 15.32 11.16 -23.23
N GLN A 183 16.42 10.80 -22.57
CA GLN A 183 16.57 9.55 -21.85
C GLN A 183 15.57 9.47 -20.68
N ILE A 184 15.40 10.57 -19.94
CA ILE A 184 14.44 10.65 -18.84
C ILE A 184 13.00 10.46 -19.36
N ILE A 185 12.62 11.16 -20.44
CA ILE A 185 11.27 11.07 -21.01
C ILE A 185 11.01 9.67 -21.59
N GLN A 186 12.00 9.08 -22.25
CA GLN A 186 11.91 7.71 -22.76
C GLN A 186 11.76 6.71 -21.62
N PHE A 187 12.60 6.80 -20.58
CA PHE A 187 12.50 5.97 -19.39
C PHE A 187 11.12 6.07 -18.73
N ALA A 188 10.64 7.31 -18.55
CA ALA A 188 9.35 7.58 -17.94
C ALA A 188 8.20 6.95 -18.76
N SER A 189 8.28 7.03 -20.09
CA SER A 189 7.31 6.41 -21.00
C SER A 189 7.34 4.88 -20.91
N GLU A 190 8.53 4.27 -20.96
CA GLU A 190 8.71 2.81 -20.86
C GLU A 190 8.21 2.24 -19.53
N HIS A 191 8.33 3.02 -18.46
CA HIS A 191 7.89 2.63 -17.12
C HIS A 191 6.46 3.06 -16.80
N GLN A 192 5.77 3.68 -17.77
CA GLN A 192 4.38 4.15 -17.69
C GLN A 192 4.17 5.15 -16.54
N LEU A 193 5.10 6.09 -16.39
CA LEU A 193 4.96 7.14 -15.38
C LEU A 193 3.85 8.10 -15.77
N SER A 194 3.00 8.42 -14.80
CA SER A 194 2.01 9.49 -14.90
C SER A 194 2.53 10.82 -14.37
N ALA A 195 3.58 10.81 -13.54
CA ALA A 195 4.15 12.03 -12.98
C ALA A 195 5.67 11.91 -12.72
N ILE A 196 6.37 13.04 -12.82
CA ILE A 196 7.75 13.22 -12.38
C ILE A 196 7.76 14.36 -11.35
N TYR A 197 8.32 14.11 -10.17
CA TYR A 197 8.50 15.11 -9.12
C TYR A 197 9.90 15.71 -9.30
N LEU A 198 9.98 16.86 -9.96
CA LEU A 198 11.24 17.44 -10.43
C LEU A 198 11.70 18.54 -9.47
N GLN A 199 12.87 18.34 -8.86
CA GLN A 199 13.45 19.36 -7.98
C GLN A 199 13.73 20.64 -8.78
N ILE A 200 13.39 21.79 -8.18
CA ILE A 200 13.66 23.09 -8.81
C ILE A 200 15.04 23.60 -8.42
N ASP A 201 15.84 23.87 -9.44
CA ASP A 201 17.09 24.61 -9.36
C ASP A 201 16.89 25.95 -10.09
N ARG A 202 16.98 27.05 -9.34
CA ARG A 202 16.69 28.39 -9.86
C ARG A 202 17.82 28.94 -10.74
N ASP A 203 18.98 28.30 -10.75
CA ASP A 203 20.09 28.66 -11.64
C ASP A 203 19.92 28.06 -13.04
N ILE A 204 19.00 27.10 -13.21
CA ILE A 204 18.65 26.53 -14.51
C ILE A 204 17.70 27.48 -15.26
N PRO A 205 17.99 27.84 -16.53
CA PRO A 205 17.13 28.70 -17.32
C PRO A 205 15.71 28.13 -17.47
N PRO A 206 14.66 28.97 -17.37
CA PRO A 206 13.27 28.55 -17.57
C PRO A 206 13.03 27.79 -18.88
N THR A 207 13.77 28.09 -19.94
CA THR A 207 13.65 27.42 -21.24
C THR A 207 13.99 25.94 -21.21
N VAL A 208 14.87 25.50 -20.29
CA VAL A 208 15.21 24.08 -20.10
C VAL A 208 14.00 23.35 -19.50
N TYR A 209 13.38 23.93 -18.47
CA TYR A 209 12.13 23.41 -17.89
C TYR A 209 11.00 23.38 -18.91
N GLN A 210 10.83 24.44 -19.72
CA GLN A 210 9.79 24.50 -20.76
C GLN A 210 9.90 23.33 -21.74
N GLN A 211 11.11 23.08 -22.25
CA GLN A 211 11.35 21.99 -23.18
C GLN A 211 11.08 20.64 -22.53
N PHE A 212 11.53 20.44 -21.29
CA PHE A 212 11.30 19.20 -20.55
C PHE A 212 9.82 18.92 -20.34
N ILE A 213 9.09 19.90 -19.79
CA ILE A 213 7.68 19.76 -19.48
C ILE A 213 6.86 19.54 -20.75
N ARG A 214 7.17 20.24 -21.85
CA ARG A 214 6.49 20.02 -23.13
C ARG A 214 6.63 18.57 -23.60
N LYS A 215 7.84 17.99 -23.56
CA LYS A 215 8.07 16.60 -23.95
C LYS A 215 7.39 15.60 -23.00
N ALA A 216 7.37 15.90 -21.70
CA ALA A 216 6.62 15.10 -20.72
C ALA A 216 5.11 15.12 -21.01
N GLN A 217 4.54 16.30 -21.28
CA GLN A 217 3.13 16.48 -21.61
C GLN A 217 2.74 15.78 -22.92
N GLU A 218 3.60 15.78 -23.94
CA GLU A 218 3.40 15.00 -25.17
C GLU A 218 3.27 13.48 -24.90
N LYS A 219 3.83 13.00 -23.79
CA LYS A 219 3.72 11.62 -23.29
C LYS A 219 2.66 11.45 -22.20
N GLN A 220 1.86 12.50 -21.93
CA GLN A 220 0.84 12.54 -20.88
C GLN A 220 1.43 12.34 -19.47
N ILE A 221 2.66 12.79 -19.25
CA ILE A 221 3.38 12.72 -17.97
C ILE A 221 3.34 14.11 -17.34
N ALA A 222 2.70 14.21 -16.16
CA ALA A 222 2.69 15.43 -15.38
C ALA A 222 4.09 15.72 -14.81
N VAL A 223 4.44 16.99 -14.67
CA VAL A 223 5.66 17.41 -13.96
C VAL A 223 5.23 18.29 -12.80
N GLU A 224 5.52 17.85 -11.58
CA GLU A 224 5.29 18.65 -10.37
C GLU A 224 6.62 19.28 -9.94
N ALA A 225 6.58 20.57 -9.61
CA ALA A 225 7.74 21.26 -9.07
C ALA A 225 7.93 20.81 -7.63
N LEU A 226 9.07 20.20 -7.36
CA LEU A 226 9.42 19.61 -6.07
C LEU A 226 10.41 20.51 -5.33
N GLU A 227 10.16 20.74 -4.05
CA GLU A 227 11.18 21.18 -3.09
C GLU A 227 10.81 20.77 -1.67
N GLY A 228 11.80 20.75 -0.79
CA GLY A 228 11.53 20.55 0.62
C GLY A 228 12.78 20.29 1.43
N ARG A 229 12.75 20.72 2.69
CA ARG A 229 13.83 20.52 3.66
C ARG A 229 13.17 20.38 5.04
N PRO A 230 13.77 19.64 5.99
CA PRO A 230 13.21 19.50 7.33
C PRO A 230 12.97 20.85 8.04
N GLN A 231 13.84 21.83 7.81
CA GLN A 231 13.74 23.16 8.42
C GLN A 231 12.55 23.97 7.92
N TRP A 232 11.96 23.61 6.77
CA TRP A 232 10.77 24.29 6.24
C TRP A 232 9.52 24.09 7.11
N ALA A 233 9.56 23.16 8.07
CA ALA A 233 8.55 23.08 9.12
C ALA A 233 8.53 24.31 10.05
N PHE A 234 9.53 25.21 10.01
CA PHE A 234 9.62 26.36 10.91
C PHE A 234 9.35 27.71 10.22
N PRO A 235 8.81 28.69 10.96
CA PRO A 235 8.58 30.05 10.44
C PRO A 235 9.79 30.73 9.83
N ALA A 236 10.99 30.41 10.31
CA ALA A 236 12.25 30.97 9.80
C ALA A 236 12.46 30.70 8.30
N SER A 237 11.94 29.57 7.78
CA SER A 237 12.07 29.17 6.39
C SER A 237 10.87 29.58 5.51
N HIS A 238 9.87 30.28 6.05
CA HIS A 238 8.68 30.69 5.29
C HIS A 238 9.03 31.62 4.11
N GLY A 239 10.12 32.38 4.21
CA GLY A 239 10.61 33.20 3.10
C GLY A 239 11.08 32.37 1.91
N GLU A 240 11.87 31.33 2.14
CA GLU A 240 12.37 30.41 1.10
C GLU A 240 11.25 29.63 0.43
N LEU A 241 10.33 29.11 1.25
CA LEU A 241 9.13 28.40 0.81
C LEU A 241 8.26 29.29 -0.09
N LYS A 242 7.98 30.54 0.33
CA LYS A 242 7.22 31.48 -0.50
C LYS A 242 7.96 31.85 -1.78
N ALA A 243 9.27 32.01 -1.73
CA ALA A 243 10.07 32.27 -2.92
C ALA A 243 9.95 31.11 -3.94
N PHE A 244 9.90 29.86 -3.46
CA PHE A 244 9.67 28.69 -4.31
C PHE A 244 8.28 28.73 -4.95
N ILE A 245 7.21 28.88 -4.16
CA ILE A 245 5.84 28.96 -4.65
C ILE A 245 5.69 30.09 -5.70
N ASN A 246 6.24 31.27 -5.40
CA ASN A 246 6.15 32.42 -6.28
C ASN A 246 6.93 32.23 -7.58
N TRP A 247 8.09 31.57 -7.52
CA TRP A 247 8.88 31.24 -8.71
C TRP A 247 8.08 30.33 -9.65
N VAL A 248 7.46 29.26 -9.13
CA VAL A 248 6.66 28.34 -9.96
C VAL A 248 5.46 29.05 -10.58
N ARG A 249 4.78 29.93 -9.84
CA ARG A 249 3.68 30.74 -10.37
C ARG A 249 4.12 31.68 -11.48
N ALA A 250 5.21 32.41 -11.26
CA ALA A 250 5.76 33.33 -12.26
C ALA A 250 6.17 32.57 -13.51
N TYR A 251 6.83 31.41 -13.35
CA TYR A 251 7.16 30.52 -14.43
C TYR A 251 5.90 30.09 -15.21
N ASN A 252 4.90 29.51 -14.54
CA ASN A 252 3.68 29.01 -15.19
C ASN A 252 2.88 30.12 -15.89
N ALA A 253 2.86 31.34 -15.34
CA ALA A 253 2.22 32.50 -15.96
C ALA A 253 2.95 32.97 -17.23
N SER A 254 4.25 32.69 -17.35
CA SER A 254 5.10 33.12 -18.47
C SER A 254 5.14 32.16 -19.66
N VAL A 255 4.59 30.95 -19.52
CA VAL A 255 4.71 29.86 -20.51
C VAL A 255 3.36 29.36 -21.01
N ALA A 256 3.38 28.64 -22.14
CA ALA A 256 2.18 28.03 -22.72
C ALA A 256 1.65 26.90 -21.83
N ALA A 257 0.36 26.55 -21.97
CA ALA A 257 -0.31 25.60 -21.07
C ALA A 257 0.41 24.24 -20.99
N GLN A 258 0.91 23.74 -22.12
CA GLN A 258 1.65 22.49 -22.25
C GLN A 258 3.09 22.53 -21.69
N GLU A 259 3.55 23.67 -21.20
CA GLU A 259 4.90 23.88 -20.63
C GLU A 259 4.86 24.18 -19.12
N ARG A 260 3.66 24.15 -18.52
CA ARG A 260 3.44 24.48 -17.12
C ARG A 260 3.67 23.28 -16.23
N PHE A 261 4.24 23.52 -15.05
CA PHE A 261 4.18 22.57 -13.95
C PHE A 261 2.72 22.31 -13.58
N ALA A 262 2.38 21.04 -13.35
CA ALA A 262 1.03 20.59 -13.01
C ALA A 262 0.71 20.77 -11.51
N GLY A 263 1.73 20.82 -10.67
CA GLY A 263 1.57 20.85 -9.22
C GLY A 263 2.80 21.35 -8.48
N LEU A 264 2.63 21.57 -7.18
CA LEU A 264 3.69 21.71 -6.20
C LEU A 264 3.78 20.45 -5.35
N HIS A 265 4.99 19.99 -5.15
CA HIS A 265 5.30 18.80 -4.39
C HIS A 265 6.24 19.16 -3.26
N PHE A 266 5.87 18.81 -2.02
CA PHE A 266 6.65 19.17 -0.84
C PHE A 266 7.15 17.96 -0.09
N ASP A 267 8.48 17.86 0.01
CA ASP A 267 9.20 16.87 0.81
C ASP A 267 9.76 17.52 2.09
N ILE A 268 8.87 17.76 3.05
CA ILE A 268 9.21 18.43 4.32
C ILE A 268 9.21 17.38 5.43
N GLU A 269 10.40 16.94 5.82
CA GLU A 269 10.60 15.82 6.75
C GLU A 269 11.13 16.26 8.13
N PRO A 270 10.37 17.00 8.95
CA PRO A 270 10.90 17.57 10.20
C PRO A 270 11.22 16.50 11.26
N TYR A 271 10.78 15.27 11.07
CA TYR A 271 11.03 14.15 11.97
C TYR A 271 12.46 13.62 11.93
N ILE A 272 13.26 14.00 10.93
CA ILE A 272 14.68 13.66 10.88
C ILE A 272 15.52 14.64 11.73
N LEU A 273 14.93 15.75 12.18
CA LEU A 273 15.60 16.73 13.03
C LEU A 273 15.80 16.19 14.46
N PRO A 274 16.93 16.47 15.12
CA PRO A 274 17.17 16.07 16.50
C PRO A 274 16.07 16.51 17.47
N GLU A 275 15.50 17.69 17.25
CA GLU A 275 14.47 18.32 18.07
C GLU A 275 13.15 17.54 18.06
N TRP A 276 12.89 16.70 17.05
CA TRP A 276 11.70 15.86 16.98
C TRP A 276 11.56 14.96 18.20
N LYS A 277 12.68 14.43 18.71
CA LYS A 277 12.69 13.54 19.88
C LYS A 277 12.42 14.27 21.18
N SER A 278 12.86 15.53 21.29
CA SER A 278 12.75 16.30 22.54
C SER A 278 11.48 17.15 22.61
N ASN A 279 10.88 17.51 21.47
CA ASN A 279 9.84 18.53 21.41
C ASN A 279 8.83 18.31 20.27
N ARG A 280 8.44 17.05 20.05
CA ARG A 280 7.59 16.61 18.94
C ARG A 280 6.35 17.48 18.74
N ASP A 281 5.58 17.76 19.79
CA ASP A 281 4.31 18.48 19.66
C ASP A 281 4.50 19.91 19.16
N LYS A 282 5.57 20.61 19.55
CA LYS A 282 5.86 21.95 19.02
C LYS A 282 6.30 21.89 17.57
N ILE A 283 7.05 20.88 17.16
CA ILE A 283 7.45 20.70 15.77
C ILE A 283 6.24 20.36 14.91
N VAL A 284 5.36 19.47 15.38
CA VAL A 284 4.10 19.15 14.70
C VAL A 284 3.26 20.41 14.55
N GLN A 285 3.09 21.21 15.60
CA GLN A 285 2.34 22.47 15.52
C GLN A 285 2.95 23.42 14.49
N SER A 286 4.27 23.59 14.51
CA SER A 286 4.99 24.44 13.56
C SER A 286 4.85 23.96 12.12
N TRP A 287 4.97 22.65 11.90
CA TRP A 287 4.79 22.04 10.59
C TRP A 287 3.36 22.21 10.07
N MET A 288 2.36 22.02 10.93
CA MET A 288 0.97 22.29 10.60
C MET A 288 0.75 23.77 10.21
N ASP A 289 1.39 24.72 10.88
CA ASP A 289 1.32 26.14 10.53
C ASP A 289 1.94 26.41 9.14
N THR A 290 3.06 25.76 8.82
CA THR A 290 3.63 25.78 7.46
C THR A 290 2.66 25.18 6.43
N VAL A 291 2.04 24.03 6.71
CA VAL A 291 1.11 23.39 5.76
C VAL A 291 -0.14 24.24 5.54
N ARG A 292 -0.67 24.89 6.59
CA ARG A 292 -1.76 25.88 6.44
C ARG A 292 -1.35 27.06 5.58
N LEU A 293 -0.10 27.52 5.70
CA LEU A 293 0.43 28.58 4.85
C LEU A 293 0.51 28.12 3.38
N ILE A 294 1.05 26.93 3.11
CA ILE A 294 1.10 26.36 1.76
C ILE A 294 -0.31 26.22 1.18
N GLU A 295 -1.23 25.60 1.91
CA GLU A 295 -2.63 25.41 1.51
C GLU A 295 -3.26 26.78 1.17
N LYS A 296 -3.13 27.75 2.07
CA LYS A 296 -3.66 29.11 1.88
C LYS A 296 -3.09 29.77 0.64
N ASP A 297 -1.78 29.71 0.45
CA ASP A 297 -1.17 30.32 -0.72
C ASP A 297 -1.66 29.60 -1.98
N MET A 298 -1.71 28.27 -1.99
CA MET A 298 -2.15 27.45 -3.13
C MET A 298 -3.63 27.61 -3.52
N ARG A 299 -4.49 28.15 -2.64
CA ARG A 299 -5.89 28.44 -2.99
C ARG A 299 -5.97 29.26 -4.27
N SER A 300 -6.81 28.83 -5.21
CA SER A 300 -7.03 29.44 -6.54
C SER A 300 -5.87 29.39 -7.54
N SER A 301 -4.76 28.70 -7.22
CA SER A 301 -3.62 28.58 -8.15
C SER A 301 -3.89 27.65 -9.34
N GLY A 302 -4.84 26.72 -9.20
CA GLY A 302 -5.09 25.65 -10.17
C GLY A 302 -4.01 24.55 -10.19
N LEU A 303 -3.01 24.64 -9.31
CA LEU A 303 -1.96 23.64 -9.14
C LEU A 303 -2.39 22.59 -8.13
N THR A 304 -2.04 21.34 -8.39
CA THR A 304 -2.15 20.24 -7.42
C THR A 304 -1.17 20.46 -6.28
N LEU A 305 -1.61 20.28 -5.04
CA LEU A 305 -0.74 20.22 -3.87
C LEU A 305 -0.49 18.75 -3.47
N THR A 306 0.77 18.32 -3.55
CA THR A 306 1.23 16.98 -3.14
C THR A 306 2.18 17.09 -1.95
N LEU A 307 2.00 16.23 -0.93
CA LEU A 307 2.87 16.16 0.25
C LEU A 307 3.46 14.75 0.40
N ASP A 308 4.76 14.68 0.65
CA ASP A 308 5.44 13.47 1.10
C ASP A 308 5.30 13.31 2.62
N ILE A 309 4.87 12.12 3.07
CA ILE A 309 4.74 11.81 4.50
C ILE A 309 5.25 10.39 4.81
N PRO A 310 5.77 10.11 6.02
CA PRO A 310 6.17 8.76 6.38
C PRO A 310 4.95 7.89 6.70
N PHE A 311 5.03 6.59 6.41
CA PHE A 311 3.92 5.65 6.63
C PHE A 311 3.40 5.59 8.06
N TRP A 312 4.26 5.85 9.05
CA TRP A 312 3.90 5.84 10.47
C TRP A 312 3.27 7.14 10.96
N LEU A 313 3.11 8.17 10.12
CA LEU A 313 2.59 9.48 10.53
C LEU A 313 1.18 9.40 11.15
N HIS A 314 0.40 8.39 10.79
CA HIS A 314 -0.92 8.11 11.37
C HIS A 314 -0.92 7.87 12.88
N GLN A 315 0.24 7.51 13.44
CA GLN A 315 0.42 7.29 14.87
C GLN A 315 0.67 8.60 15.63
N VAL A 316 1.07 9.65 14.92
CA VAL A 316 1.27 10.99 15.50
C VAL A 316 -0.09 11.69 15.58
N LYS A 317 -0.36 12.30 16.73
CA LYS A 317 -1.59 13.05 16.96
C LYS A 317 -1.40 14.53 16.70
N VAL A 318 -2.46 15.17 16.23
CA VAL A 318 -2.55 16.64 16.23
C VAL A 318 -2.54 17.12 17.69
N PRO A 319 -1.63 18.04 18.06
CA PRO A 319 -1.47 18.48 19.45
C PRO A 319 -2.80 18.90 20.09
N GLY A 320 -3.09 18.34 21.26
CA GLY A 320 -4.33 18.61 22.01
C GLY A 320 -5.58 17.86 21.51
N THR A 321 -5.44 16.91 20.59
CA THR A 321 -6.57 16.12 20.06
C THR A 321 -6.18 14.64 19.87
N ASP A 322 -7.16 13.77 19.65
CA ASP A 322 -6.93 12.37 19.25
C ASP A 322 -6.85 12.20 17.71
N TYR A 323 -6.95 13.29 16.95
CA TYR A 323 -6.97 13.26 15.50
C TYR A 323 -5.59 12.91 14.94
N SER A 324 -5.57 12.05 13.93
CA SER A 324 -4.35 11.60 13.27
C SER A 324 -3.72 12.74 12.47
N LEU A 325 -2.40 12.88 12.56
CA LEU A 325 -1.68 13.89 11.80
C LEU A 325 -1.70 13.59 10.30
N SER A 326 -1.64 12.33 9.86
CA SER A 326 -1.77 12.00 8.43
C SER A 326 -3.17 12.32 7.90
N ALA A 327 -4.23 12.03 8.67
CA ALA A 327 -5.59 12.43 8.30
C ALA A 327 -5.71 13.96 8.18
N TRP A 328 -5.11 14.70 9.11
CA TRP A 328 -5.05 16.15 9.03
C TRP A 328 -4.30 16.64 7.79
N MET A 329 -3.17 16.04 7.42
CA MET A 329 -2.42 16.38 6.20
C MET A 329 -3.21 16.09 4.93
N LEU A 330 -3.91 14.94 4.87
CA LEU A 330 -4.77 14.54 3.76
C LEU A 330 -5.89 15.54 3.47
N GLU A 331 -6.42 16.22 4.50
CA GLU A 331 -7.41 17.28 4.29
C GLU A 331 -6.84 18.53 3.59
N LYS A 332 -5.54 18.78 3.74
CA LYS A 332 -4.87 19.98 3.24
C LYS A 332 -4.33 19.81 1.82
N ALA A 333 -3.97 18.59 1.45
CA ALA A 333 -3.38 18.27 0.16
C ALA A 333 -4.42 17.70 -0.82
N ASP A 334 -4.12 17.80 -2.12
CA ASP A 334 -4.88 17.12 -3.17
C ASP A 334 -4.45 15.65 -3.30
N ALA A 335 -3.16 15.40 -3.10
CA ALA A 335 -2.56 14.07 -3.06
C ALA A 335 -1.53 13.96 -1.94
N VAL A 336 -1.33 12.74 -1.45
CA VAL A 336 -0.28 12.41 -0.50
C VAL A 336 0.50 11.22 -1.03
N VAL A 337 1.82 11.30 -0.93
CA VAL A 337 2.71 10.18 -1.20
C VAL A 337 3.25 9.67 0.14
N ILE A 338 3.01 8.40 0.41
CA ILE A 338 3.51 7.75 1.62
C ILE A 338 4.89 7.18 1.32
N MET A 339 5.91 7.64 2.03
CA MET A 339 7.26 7.08 2.03
C MET A 339 7.29 5.77 2.81
N ASP A 340 6.91 4.68 2.15
CA ASP A 340 6.85 3.31 2.67
C ASP A 340 7.96 2.46 2.06
N TYR A 341 9.19 2.78 2.46
CA TYR A 341 10.41 2.27 1.85
C TYR A 341 10.68 0.78 2.06
N ARG A 342 9.66 -0.03 2.37
CA ARG A 342 9.80 -1.47 2.49
C ARG A 342 10.01 -2.14 1.14
N ASN A 343 10.86 -3.16 1.14
CA ASN A 343 11.19 -3.93 -0.06
C ASN A 343 10.51 -5.31 -0.12
N VAL A 344 9.52 -5.54 0.75
CA VAL A 344 8.66 -6.71 0.77
C VAL A 344 7.20 -6.27 0.92
N ALA A 345 6.29 -6.87 0.17
CA ALA A 345 4.88 -6.49 0.17
C ALA A 345 4.16 -6.95 1.44
N LEU A 346 4.40 -8.21 1.83
CA LEU A 346 3.71 -8.88 2.93
C LEU A 346 4.50 -8.81 4.24
N GLY A 347 3.81 -9.06 5.35
CA GLY A 347 4.36 -9.06 6.70
C GLY A 347 3.92 -7.85 7.51
N ASN A 348 4.18 -7.87 8.81
CA ASN A 348 3.73 -6.82 9.75
C ASN A 348 4.41 -5.46 9.52
N ASP A 349 5.53 -5.45 8.81
CA ASP A 349 6.28 -4.25 8.41
C ASP A 349 6.59 -4.31 6.90
N GLY A 350 5.65 -4.85 6.13
CA GLY A 350 5.69 -4.83 4.66
C GLY A 350 4.85 -3.69 4.10
N ILE A 351 5.00 -3.43 2.80
CA ILE A 351 4.34 -2.33 2.07
C ILE A 351 2.82 -2.30 2.34
N ILE A 352 2.17 -3.46 2.33
CA ILE A 352 0.71 -3.53 2.50
C ILE A 352 0.30 -3.13 3.92
N ALA A 353 1.00 -3.63 4.94
CA ALA A 353 0.67 -3.38 6.34
C ALA A 353 0.91 -1.91 6.72
N ASN A 354 1.97 -1.31 6.18
CA ASN A 354 2.36 0.07 6.46
C ASN A 354 1.46 1.09 5.74
N ALA A 355 1.07 0.84 4.49
CA ALA A 355 0.16 1.71 3.76
C ALA A 355 -1.30 1.65 4.29
N HIS A 356 -1.73 0.51 4.85
CA HIS A 356 -3.12 0.24 5.23
C HIS A 356 -3.79 1.34 6.09
N PRO A 357 -3.19 1.85 7.18
CA PRO A 357 -3.83 2.82 8.05
C PRO A 357 -4.16 4.14 7.34
N ILE A 358 -3.19 4.70 6.60
CA ILE A 358 -3.35 5.97 5.89
C ILE A 358 -4.31 5.80 4.71
N LEU A 359 -4.30 4.65 4.02
CA LEU A 359 -5.28 4.35 2.96
C LEU A 359 -6.72 4.36 3.49
N ARG A 360 -6.96 3.86 4.71
CA ARG A 360 -8.30 3.92 5.34
C ARG A 360 -8.71 5.33 5.74
N GLU A 361 -7.79 6.14 6.27
CA GLU A 361 -8.03 7.56 6.53
C GLU A 361 -8.39 8.29 5.23
N ALA A 362 -7.59 8.09 4.18
CA ALA A 362 -7.81 8.68 2.87
C ALA A 362 -9.14 8.24 2.25
N ALA A 363 -9.53 6.97 2.37
CA ALA A 363 -10.81 6.48 1.87
C ALA A 363 -12.00 7.20 2.54
N THR A 364 -11.91 7.42 3.86
CA THR A 364 -12.92 8.17 4.63
C THR A 364 -13.01 9.62 4.17
N LEU A 365 -11.86 10.24 3.88
CA LEU A 365 -11.75 11.61 3.40
C LEU A 365 -11.97 11.77 1.89
N LYS A 366 -12.20 10.67 1.16
CA LYS A 366 -12.28 10.61 -0.31
C LYS A 366 -11.04 11.21 -1.00
N LYS A 367 -9.88 10.94 -0.42
CA LYS A 367 -8.56 11.36 -0.91
C LYS A 367 -7.82 10.20 -1.57
N GLN A 368 -6.88 10.55 -2.43
CA GLN A 368 -6.03 9.62 -3.17
C GLN A 368 -4.62 9.62 -2.56
N VAL A 369 -4.01 8.44 -2.52
CA VAL A 369 -2.72 8.17 -1.87
C VAL A 369 -1.85 7.34 -2.79
N ILE A 370 -0.60 7.76 -2.95
CA ILE A 370 0.43 7.04 -3.67
C ILE A 370 1.35 6.39 -2.62
N VAL A 371 1.79 5.15 -2.85
CA VAL A 371 2.70 4.44 -1.94
C VAL A 371 4.09 4.40 -2.57
N ALA A 372 5.10 4.87 -1.84
CA ALA A 372 6.45 5.00 -2.36
C ALA A 372 7.39 3.92 -1.82
N VAL A 373 8.27 3.41 -2.67
CA VAL A 373 9.36 2.48 -2.28
C VAL A 373 10.73 3.06 -2.63
N GLU A 374 11.77 2.58 -1.96
CA GLU A 374 13.14 3.07 -2.09
C GLU A 374 14.02 2.18 -2.97
N THR A 375 14.90 2.78 -3.76
CA THR A 375 15.89 2.12 -4.63
C THR A 375 17.31 2.63 -4.38
N ALA A 376 17.48 3.72 -3.62
CA ALA A 376 18.75 4.21 -3.13
C ALA A 376 19.27 3.36 -1.95
N PRO A 377 20.60 3.30 -1.70
CA PRO A 377 21.13 2.63 -0.52
C PRO A 377 20.54 3.21 0.77
N SER A 378 20.03 2.34 1.65
CA SER A 378 19.50 2.74 2.95
C SER A 378 20.38 2.20 4.08
N ALA A 379 20.63 3.04 5.09
CA ALA A 379 21.31 2.65 6.32
C ALA A 379 20.36 2.03 7.37
N GLU A 380 19.06 2.04 7.11
CA GLU A 380 18.01 1.61 8.06
C GLU A 380 17.80 0.09 8.09
N GLY A 381 18.40 -0.63 7.13
CA GLY A 381 18.45 -2.09 7.12
C GLY A 381 18.24 -2.69 5.73
N PRO A 382 18.42 -4.00 5.57
CA PRO A 382 18.28 -4.67 4.27
C PRO A 382 16.82 -4.78 3.79
N HIS A 383 15.84 -4.39 4.61
CA HIS A 383 14.41 -4.47 4.32
C HIS A 383 13.82 -3.12 3.84
N THR A 384 14.63 -2.07 3.76
CA THR A 384 14.19 -0.68 3.53
C THR A 384 14.58 -0.12 2.15
N SER A 385 15.05 -0.96 1.24
CA SER A 385 15.38 -0.53 -0.13
C SER A 385 15.56 -1.70 -1.09
N PHE A 386 15.22 -1.49 -2.36
CA PHE A 386 15.50 -2.40 -3.46
C PHE A 386 16.91 -2.25 -4.05
N HIS A 387 17.75 -1.32 -3.56
CA HIS A 387 19.08 -1.02 -4.10
C HIS A 387 19.94 -2.26 -4.40
N ALA A 388 19.98 -3.22 -3.47
CA ALA A 388 20.79 -4.44 -3.60
C ALA A 388 20.04 -5.60 -4.27
N LEU A 389 18.80 -5.39 -4.70
CA LEU A 389 17.92 -6.42 -5.25
C LEU A 389 17.76 -6.25 -6.77
N PRO A 390 17.52 -7.35 -7.51
CA PRO A 390 17.18 -7.27 -8.93
C PRO A 390 15.91 -6.44 -9.17
N LEU A 391 15.84 -5.75 -10.30
CA LEU A 391 14.63 -5.03 -10.73
C LEU A 391 13.38 -5.93 -10.73
N GLN A 392 13.55 -7.21 -11.09
CA GLN A 392 12.44 -8.16 -11.12
C GLN A 392 11.88 -8.43 -9.72
N THR A 393 12.70 -8.41 -8.67
CA THR A 393 12.23 -8.54 -7.29
C THR A 393 11.31 -7.38 -6.93
N MET A 394 11.72 -6.14 -7.23
CA MET A 394 10.85 -4.97 -7.02
C MET A 394 9.54 -5.08 -7.79
N LYS A 395 9.58 -5.50 -9.06
CA LYS A 395 8.36 -5.69 -9.86
C LYS A 395 7.41 -6.72 -9.24
N THR A 396 7.93 -7.85 -8.75
CA THR A 396 7.15 -8.89 -8.09
C THR A 396 6.50 -8.38 -6.80
N GLU A 397 7.26 -7.71 -5.93
CA GLU A 397 6.74 -7.19 -4.66
C GLU A 397 5.71 -6.08 -4.90
N LEU A 398 5.94 -5.16 -5.84
CA LEU A 398 4.98 -4.11 -6.17
C LEU A 398 3.71 -4.67 -6.84
N GLN A 399 3.82 -5.72 -7.64
CA GLN A 399 2.65 -6.40 -8.21
C GLN A 399 1.81 -7.04 -7.08
N LEU A 400 2.47 -7.71 -6.14
CA LEU A 400 1.79 -8.30 -4.98
C LEU A 400 1.15 -7.23 -4.10
N ALA A 401 1.85 -6.13 -3.82
CA ALA A 401 1.29 -4.99 -3.11
C ALA A 401 0.08 -4.40 -3.86
N LYS A 402 0.19 -4.23 -5.19
CA LYS A 402 -0.91 -3.73 -6.03
C LYS A 402 -2.17 -4.55 -5.85
N GLU A 403 -2.07 -5.87 -5.96
CA GLU A 403 -3.21 -6.81 -5.86
C GLU A 403 -3.96 -6.68 -4.53
N HIS A 404 -3.28 -6.26 -3.46
CA HIS A 404 -3.90 -6.03 -2.15
C HIS A 404 -4.41 -4.60 -1.98
N LEU A 405 -3.65 -3.62 -2.47
CA LEU A 405 -3.93 -2.21 -2.27
C LEU A 405 -4.97 -1.65 -3.24
N GLU A 406 -5.15 -2.25 -4.42
CA GLU A 406 -6.15 -1.83 -5.42
C GLU A 406 -7.60 -1.96 -4.94
N HIS A 407 -7.83 -2.72 -3.86
CA HIS A 407 -9.13 -2.79 -3.19
C HIS A 407 -9.49 -1.50 -2.44
N TYR A 408 -8.51 -0.65 -2.10
CA TYR A 408 -8.76 0.65 -1.50
C TYR A 408 -9.01 1.65 -2.62
N ALA A 409 -10.22 2.22 -2.69
CA ALA A 409 -10.54 3.27 -3.65
C ALA A 409 -9.64 4.53 -3.51
N SER A 410 -8.97 4.69 -2.37
CA SER A 410 -7.98 5.72 -2.09
C SER A 410 -6.57 5.39 -2.61
N PHE A 411 -6.30 4.16 -3.05
CA PHE A 411 -4.99 3.78 -3.59
C PHE A 411 -4.85 4.25 -5.04
N ALA A 412 -3.95 5.21 -5.24
CA ALA A 412 -3.72 5.85 -6.53
C ALA A 412 -2.59 5.21 -7.34
N GLY A 413 -1.70 4.43 -6.70
CA GLY A 413 -0.57 3.77 -7.37
C GLY A 413 0.74 3.87 -6.58
N PHE A 414 1.87 3.74 -7.28
CA PHE A 414 3.20 3.71 -6.67
C PHE A 414 4.10 4.88 -7.08
N ALA A 415 5.00 5.26 -6.19
CA ALA A 415 6.15 6.10 -6.51
C ALA A 415 7.44 5.31 -6.28
N ILE A 416 8.42 5.43 -7.17
CA ILE A 416 9.72 4.77 -7.02
C ILE A 416 10.75 5.85 -6.75
N HIS A 417 11.26 5.87 -5.53
CA HIS A 417 12.33 6.77 -5.12
C HIS A 417 13.68 6.13 -5.48
N ASP A 418 14.53 6.73 -6.29
CA ASP A 418 14.37 7.89 -7.17
C ASP A 418 14.90 7.56 -8.58
N TYR A 419 14.72 8.45 -9.56
CA TYR A 419 15.16 8.22 -10.95
C TYR A 419 16.60 7.74 -11.06
N ASN A 420 17.55 8.39 -10.38
CA ASN A 420 18.98 8.09 -10.52
C ASN A 420 19.35 6.68 -10.04
N HIS A 421 18.65 6.19 -9.02
CA HIS A 421 18.88 4.85 -8.49
C HIS A 421 18.03 3.81 -9.22
N TRP A 422 16.80 4.15 -9.61
CA TRP A 422 15.92 3.25 -10.34
C TRP A 422 16.50 2.85 -11.69
N VAL A 423 17.07 3.79 -12.46
CA VAL A 423 17.73 3.47 -13.74
C VAL A 423 18.94 2.55 -13.59
N ARG A 424 19.53 2.49 -12.40
CA ARG A 424 20.71 1.65 -12.10
C ARG A 424 20.34 0.30 -11.52
N LEU A 425 19.07 0.05 -11.18
CA LEU A 425 18.62 -1.26 -10.74
C LEU A 425 18.93 -2.28 -11.82
N LYS A 426 19.72 -3.29 -11.46
CA LYS A 426 20.16 -4.31 -12.40
C LYS A 426 18.94 -5.08 -12.89
N GLN A 427 18.76 -5.15 -14.21
CA GLN A 427 17.92 -6.17 -14.81
C GLN A 427 18.57 -7.52 -14.48
N GLY A 428 17.85 -8.39 -13.77
CA GLY A 428 18.38 -9.72 -13.40
C GLY A 428 18.80 -10.45 -14.68
N GLY A 429 20.08 -10.81 -14.78
CA GLY A 429 20.60 -11.63 -15.86
C GLY A 429 20.06 -13.04 -15.76
N SER A 430 19.57 -13.54 -16.90
CA SER A 430 19.19 -14.92 -17.21
C SER A 430 20.19 -15.97 -16.75
#